data_AF-A0A357L4R3-F1
#
_entry.id   AF-A0A357L4R3-F1
#
_cell.length_a   1.000
_cell.length_b   1.000
_cell.length_c   1.000
_cell.angle_alpha   90.00
_cell.angle_beta   90.00
_cell.angle_gamma   90.00
#
_symmetry.space_group_name_H-M   'P 1'
#
loop_
_entity.id
_entity.type
_entity.pdbx_description
1 polymer ?
#
loop_
_entity_poly.entity_id
_entity_poly.type
_entity_poly.pdbx_seq_one_letter_code
_entity_poly.pdbx_strand_id
1 'polypeptide(L)'
;IDRDFEGTSVDALRHMAGMGMGVTFLPALYAHSEIRAKSEIALKRVSGRLFVRSIALVWRKGAGAARRYREIAALARDIAKRRFSDILVS
;
A
#
# COMPACT_ATOMS: atom_id res chain seq x y z
N ILE A 1 -8.55 -11.40 -25.99
CA ILE A 1 -8.34 -11.12 -24.55
C ILE A 1 -8.31 -9.61 -24.47
N ASP A 2 -9.41 -9.04 -24.00
CA ASP A 2 -9.66 -7.61 -24.03
C ASP A 2 -8.78 -6.91 -22.98
N ARG A 3 -7.97 -5.93 -23.41
CA ARG A 3 -7.03 -5.19 -22.54
C ARG A 3 -7.73 -4.06 -21.77
N ASP A 4 -9.03 -3.87 -22.02
CA ASP A 4 -9.84 -2.80 -21.42
C ASP A 4 -10.20 -3.04 -19.94
N PHE A 5 -9.71 -4.14 -19.35
CA PHE A 5 -9.80 -4.43 -17.91
C PHE A 5 -8.43 -4.49 -17.21
N GLU A 6 -7.40 -3.87 -17.78
CA GLU A 6 -6.20 -3.51 -17.02
C GLU A 6 -6.58 -2.37 -16.05
N GLY A 7 -7.09 -2.72 -14.86
CA GLY A 7 -7.23 -1.77 -13.77
C GLY A 7 -5.86 -1.15 -13.47
N THR A 8 -5.60 0.05 -14.00
CA THR A 8 -4.33 0.78 -13.81
C THR A 8 -4.14 1.31 -12.39
N SER A 9 -5.11 1.04 -11.50
CA SER A 9 -5.09 1.41 -10.09
C SER A 9 -5.46 0.23 -9.19
N VAL A 10 -4.93 0.26 -7.97
CA VAL A 10 -5.29 -0.71 -6.92
C VAL A 10 -6.79 -0.62 -6.58
N ASP A 11 -7.39 0.56 -6.73
CA ASP A 11 -8.81 0.78 -6.45
C ASP A 11 -9.72 0.12 -7.49
N ALA A 12 -9.32 0.12 -8.75
CA ALA A 12 -10.05 -0.63 -9.79
C ALA A 12 -10.07 -2.13 -9.47
N LEU A 13 -8.96 -2.70 -9.01
CA LEU A 13 -8.89 -4.11 -8.57
C LEU A 13 -9.85 -4.38 -7.39
N ARG A 14 -9.93 -3.46 -6.42
CA ARG A 14 -10.87 -3.56 -5.30
C ARG A 14 -12.33 -3.56 -5.78
N HIS A 15 -12.68 -2.65 -6.69
CA HIS A 15 -14.03 -2.59 -7.26
C HIS A 15 -14.40 -3.85 -8.04
N MET A 16 -13.50 -4.35 -8.91
CA MET A 16 -13.77 -5.59 -9.66
C MET A 16 -14.01 -6.80 -8.75
N ALA A 17 -13.22 -6.95 -7.68
CA ALA A 17 -13.45 -7.98 -6.69
C ALA A 17 -14.81 -7.81 -5.97
N GLY A 18 -15.19 -6.56 -5.64
CA GLY A 18 -16.51 -6.25 -5.06
C GLY A 18 -17.68 -6.55 -5.99
N MET A 19 -17.49 -6.43 -7.30
CA MET A 19 -18.47 -6.82 -8.33
C MET A 19 -18.50 -8.34 -8.60
N GLY A 20 -17.76 -9.15 -7.84
CA GLY A 20 -17.74 -10.60 -8.00
C GLY A 20 -16.91 -11.10 -9.19
N MET A 21 -16.07 -10.26 -9.78
CA MET A 21 -15.20 -10.65 -10.91
C MET A 21 -13.98 -11.49 -10.48
N GLY A 22 -13.93 -11.94 -9.23
CA GLY A 22 -12.89 -12.81 -8.69
C GLY A 22 -12.25 -12.29 -7.41
N VAL A 23 -11.02 -12.71 -7.16
CA VAL A 23 -10.22 -12.29 -5.99
C VAL A 23 -8.98 -11.53 -6.45
N THR A 24 -8.46 -10.65 -5.59
CA THR A 24 -7.25 -9.88 -5.87
C THR A 24 -6.36 -9.77 -4.63
N PHE A 25 -5.05 -9.56 -4.86
CA PHE A 25 -4.10 -9.26 -3.80
C PHE A 25 -3.96 -7.75 -3.63
N LEU A 26 -4.10 -7.28 -2.40
CA LEU A 26 -4.00 -5.86 -2.07
C LEU A 26 -2.79 -5.61 -1.17
N PRO A 27 -2.00 -4.54 -1.39
CA PRO A 27 -0.96 -4.13 -0.46
C PRO A 27 -1.57 -3.86 0.93
N ALA A 28 -0.90 -4.32 1.99
CA ALA A 28 -1.43 -4.24 3.35
C ALA A 28 -1.78 -2.80 3.78
N LEU A 29 -0.96 -1.81 3.41
CA LEU A 29 -1.23 -0.39 3.70
C LEU A 29 -2.48 0.13 2.98
N TYR A 30 -2.74 -0.32 1.74
CA TYR A 30 -3.96 0.04 1.01
C TYR A 30 -5.20 -0.61 1.64
N ALA A 31 -5.10 -1.91 1.98
CA ALA A 31 -6.17 -2.61 2.65
C ALA A 31 -6.53 -1.92 4.00
N HIS A 32 -5.52 -1.47 4.75
CA HIS A 32 -5.73 -0.75 5.99
C HIS A 32 -6.32 0.67 5.81
N SER A 33 -6.05 1.36 4.70
CA SER A 33 -6.58 2.72 4.48
C SER A 33 -8.00 2.73 3.89
N GLU A 34 -8.28 1.84 2.94
CA GLU A 34 -9.52 1.90 2.15
C GLU A 34 -10.60 0.92 2.60
N ILE A 35 -10.23 -0.24 3.17
CA ILE A 35 -11.20 -1.28 3.51
C ILE A 35 -11.73 -1.03 4.92
N ARG A 36 -12.92 -0.44 4.98
CA ARG A 36 -13.68 -0.26 6.22
C ARG A 36 -14.44 -1.53 6.59
N ALA A 37 -14.89 -1.63 7.84
CA ALA A 37 -15.64 -2.78 8.35
C ALA A 37 -16.96 -3.10 7.59
N LYS A 38 -17.50 -2.14 6.84
CA LYS A 38 -18.69 -2.31 5.97
C LYS A 38 -18.32 -2.31 4.48
N SER A 39 -17.28 -3.05 4.11
CA SER A 39 -16.85 -3.17 2.72
C SER A 39 -17.63 -4.26 2.00
N GLU A 40 -17.90 -4.05 0.71
CA GLU A 40 -18.46 -5.04 -0.22
C GLU A 40 -17.53 -6.26 -0.44
N ILE A 41 -16.29 -6.21 0.06
CA ILE A 41 -15.30 -7.28 -0.03
C ILE A 41 -14.86 -7.79 1.34
N ALA A 42 -14.63 -9.09 1.43
CA ALA A 42 -14.01 -9.72 2.61
C ALA A 42 -12.48 -9.73 2.47
N LEU A 43 -11.77 -9.15 3.43
CA LEU A 43 -10.32 -9.21 3.49
C LEU A 43 -9.85 -10.50 4.18
N LYS A 44 -8.93 -11.24 3.56
CA LYS A 44 -8.26 -12.41 4.14
C LYS A 44 -6.74 -12.20 4.13
N ARG A 45 -6.09 -12.50 5.24
CA ARG A 45 -4.61 -12.53 5.30
C ARG A 45 -4.12 -13.79 4.59
N VAL A 46 -3.11 -13.63 3.74
CA VAL A 46 -2.44 -14.75 3.07
C VAL A 46 -1.51 -15.43 4.07
N SER A 47 -1.65 -16.74 4.26
CA SER A 47 -0.75 -17.55 5.08
C SER A 47 0.43 -18.07 4.28
N GLY A 48 1.54 -18.40 4.96
CA GLY A 48 2.75 -18.92 4.32
C GLY A 48 3.83 -17.85 4.14
N ARG A 49 4.38 -17.74 2.92
CA ARG A 49 5.50 -16.84 2.64
C ARG A 49 5.10 -15.37 2.81
N LEU A 50 5.91 -14.61 3.55
CA LEU A 50 5.75 -13.18 3.71
C LEU A 50 6.13 -12.44 2.42
N PHE A 51 5.20 -11.67 1.87
CA PHE A 51 5.45 -10.77 0.74
C PHE A 51 5.71 -9.37 1.28
N VAL A 52 6.94 -8.89 1.10
CA VAL A 52 7.35 -7.55 1.52
C VAL A 52 7.64 -6.67 0.32
N ARG A 53 7.32 -5.38 0.44
CA ARG A 53 7.70 -4.33 -0.51
C ARG A 53 8.40 -3.22 0.26
N SER A 54 9.55 -2.79 -0.27
CA SER A 54 10.23 -1.59 0.23
C SER A 54 9.59 -0.32 -0.35
N ILE A 55 9.36 0.68 0.49
CA ILE A 55 8.93 2.03 0.09
C ILE A 55 10.02 3.01 0.53
N ALA A 56 10.46 3.87 -0.38
CA ALA A 56 11.57 4.79 -0.14
C ALA A 56 11.23 6.22 -0.54
N LEU A 57 11.74 7.19 0.21
CA LEU A 57 11.83 8.59 -0.22
C LEU A 57 13.20 8.78 -0.88
N VAL A 58 13.21 9.32 -2.10
CA VAL A 58 14.41 9.47 -2.91
C VAL A 58 14.53 10.91 -3.40
N TRP A 59 15.74 11.45 -3.42
CA TRP A 59 16.05 12.78 -3.95
C TRP A 59 17.41 12.78 -4.64
N ARG A 60 17.65 13.78 -5.49
CA ARG A 60 18.93 13.95 -6.20
C ARG A 60 20.05 14.32 -5.22
N LYS A 61 21.25 13.74 -5.41
CA LYS A 61 22.45 13.94 -4.56
C LYS A 61 22.79 15.42 -4.29
N GLY A 62 22.58 16.29 -5.29
CA GLY A 62 22.84 17.74 -5.20
C GLY A 62 21.61 18.60 -4.93
N ALA A 63 20.53 18.05 -4.40
CA ALA A 63 19.35 18.86 -4.09
C ALA A 63 19.63 19.83 -2.94
N GLY A 64 19.45 21.14 -3.16
CA GLY A 64 19.71 22.17 -2.15
C GLY A 64 18.89 22.01 -0.86
N ALA A 65 17.75 21.32 -0.92
CA ALA A 65 16.90 21.02 0.22
C ALA A 65 17.17 19.65 0.88
N ALA A 66 18.30 18.98 0.60
CA ALA A 66 18.58 17.63 1.09
C ALA A 66 18.44 17.46 2.62
N ARG A 67 18.75 18.49 3.41
CA ARG A 67 18.52 18.48 4.87
C ARG A 67 17.02 18.35 5.21
N ARG A 68 16.16 19.15 4.58
CA ARG A 68 14.70 19.12 4.78
C ARG A 68 14.11 17.78 4.32
N TYR A 69 14.60 17.21 3.22
CA TYR A 69 14.14 15.89 2.79
C TYR A 69 14.47 14.79 3.81
N ARG A 70 15.63 14.86 4.46
CA ARG A 70 15.98 13.95 5.55
C ARG A 70 15.08 14.12 6.77
N GLU A 71 14.73 15.36 7.12
CA GLU A 71 13.78 15.66 8.20
C GLU A 71 12.39 15.07 7.90
N ILE A 72 11.86 15.29 6.69
CA ILE A 72 10.59 14.71 6.23
C ILE A 72 10.67 13.17 6.26
N ALA A 73 11.77 12.57 5.78
CA ALA A 73 11.94 11.13 5.78
C ALA A 73 12.03 10.54 7.20
N ALA A 74 12.62 11.27 8.15
CA ALA A 74 12.63 10.88 9.56
C ALA A 74 11.20 10.93 10.14
N LEU A 75 10.47 12.01 9.91
CA LEU A 75 9.08 12.17 10.35
C LEU A 75 8.17 11.09 9.75
N ALA A 76 8.27 10.83 8.45
CA ALA A 76 7.49 9.80 7.78
C ALA A 76 7.76 8.41 8.36
N ARG A 77 9.03 8.07 8.66
CA ARG A 77 9.40 6.81 9.30
C ARG A 77 8.86 6.69 10.71
N ASP A 78 8.90 7.76 11.50
CA ASP A 78 8.34 7.77 12.85
C ASP A 78 6.82 7.54 12.84
N ILE A 79 6.10 8.30 12.01
CA ILE A 79 4.66 8.15 11.85
C ILE A 79 4.32 6.73 11.38
N ALA A 80 5.06 6.20 10.41
CA ALA A 80 4.80 4.86 9.89
C ALA A 80 4.97 3.79 10.98
N LYS A 81 6.04 3.86 11.78
CA LYS A 81 6.27 2.95 12.91
C LYS A 81 5.18 3.03 13.97
N ARG A 82 4.71 4.24 14.29
CA ARG A 82 3.66 4.43 15.31
C ARG A 82 2.28 3.98 14.83
N ARG A 83 1.94 4.25 13.57
CA ARG A 83 0.57 4.06 13.05
C ARG A 83 0.34 2.68 12.41
N PHE A 84 1.39 2.02 11.93
CA PHE A 84 1.30 0.79 11.15
C PHE A 84 2.22 -0.31 11.69
N SER A 85 2.45 -0.35 13.00
CA SER A 85 3.32 -1.33 13.65
C SER A 85 2.88 -2.79 13.46
N ASP A 86 1.59 -3.02 13.20
CA ASP A 86 0.97 -4.31 12.92
C ASP A 86 1.09 -4.74 11.44
N ILE A 87 1.57 -3.84 10.58
CA ILE A 87 1.73 -4.04 9.13
C ILE A 87 3.20 -4.02 8.72
N LEU A 88 4.01 -3.16 9.34
CA LEU A 88 5.42 -3.00 9.00
C LEU A 88 6.25 -4.20 9.47
N VAL A 89 7.15 -4.63 8.61
CA VAL A 89 8.17 -5.64 8.91
C VAL A 89 9.46 -4.88 9.21
N SER A 90 9.91 -4.92 10.46
CA SER A 90 11.09 -4.20 10.96
C SER A 90 12.38 -4.95 10.73
#